data_AF-A0A8V5GVR0-F1
#
_entry.id   AF-A0A8V5GVR0-F1
#
_cell.length_a   1.000
_cell.length_b   1.000
_cell.length_c   1.000
_cell.angle_alpha   90.00
_cell.angle_beta   90.00
_cell.angle_gamma   90.00
#
_symmetry.space_group_name_H-M   'P 1'
#
loop_
_entity.id
_entity.type
_entity.pdbx_description
1 polymer ?
#
loop_
_entity_poly.entity_id
_entity_poly.type
_entity_poly.pdbx_seq_one_letter_code
_entity_poly.pdbx_strand_id
1 'polypeptide(L)'
;LYESFVEEIDAIDNGIAQAEGEPRYAITSTLSARVGRLNPRWNDPNQDTEAGFQRAMELVRSEFLERLEHCHRSWLPARALVQESIQRRFEVHSSGQVLELAQGWCPWQDHIFRLEQELALPRALLLVLYRDQAGQWRVQSVPTGPHSFQSRLPLPEPWCGLRDQALSQLSGIPGCVFVHATGFIGGNCTREGALEMARRTLEQ
;
A
#
# COMPACT_ATOMS: atom_id res chain seq x y z
N LEU A 1 4.57 -11.54 -6.86
CA LEU A 1 5.62 -11.75 -7.88
C LEU A 1 5.02 -11.80 -9.29
N TYR A 2 4.06 -12.69 -9.57
CA TYR A 2 3.39 -12.65 -10.87
C TYR A 2 2.64 -11.34 -11.10
N GLU A 3 1.58 -11.11 -10.32
CA GLU A 3 0.70 -9.90 -10.40
C GLU A 3 1.46 -8.57 -10.29
N SER A 4 2.57 -8.54 -9.55
CA SER A 4 3.30 -7.30 -9.27
C SER A 4 4.54 -7.06 -10.13
N PHE A 5 4.97 -8.03 -10.94
CA PHE A 5 6.20 -7.92 -11.75
C PHE A 5 6.11 -8.65 -13.08
N VAL A 6 5.75 -9.93 -13.09
CA VAL A 6 5.75 -10.74 -14.32
C VAL A 6 4.59 -10.39 -15.25
N GLU A 7 3.41 -10.08 -14.69
CA GLU A 7 2.20 -9.80 -15.46
C GLU A 7 2.38 -8.63 -16.45
N GLU A 8 3.02 -7.53 -16.03
CA GLU A 8 3.31 -6.40 -16.92
C GLU A 8 4.19 -6.83 -18.11
N ILE A 9 5.21 -7.63 -17.84
CA ILE A 9 6.16 -8.11 -18.86
C ILE A 9 5.44 -9.02 -19.85
N ASP A 10 4.65 -9.97 -19.35
CA ASP A 10 3.89 -10.93 -20.15
C ASP A 10 2.83 -10.22 -21.02
N ALA A 11 2.11 -9.25 -20.45
CA ALA A 11 1.13 -8.45 -21.19
C ALA A 11 1.80 -7.67 -22.34
N ILE A 12 2.94 -7.02 -22.08
CA ILE A 12 3.68 -6.26 -23.10
C ILE A 12 4.19 -7.20 -24.21
N ASP A 13 4.77 -8.35 -23.84
CA ASP A 13 5.32 -9.33 -24.81
C ASP A 13 4.23 -9.90 -25.72
N ASN A 14 3.02 -10.10 -25.18
CA ASN A 14 1.86 -10.58 -25.94
C ASN A 14 1.05 -9.47 -26.62
N GLY A 15 1.51 -8.20 -26.58
CA GLY A 15 0.83 -7.08 -27.24
C GLY A 15 -0.51 -6.70 -26.62
N ILE A 16 -0.73 -7.00 -25.34
CA ILE A 16 -1.94 -6.65 -24.60
C ILE A 16 -1.85 -5.18 -24.16
N ALA A 17 -2.88 -4.40 -24.49
CA ALA A 17 -2.98 -3.01 -24.07
C ALA A 17 -3.31 -2.90 -22.57
N GLN A 18 -2.72 -1.93 -21.88
CA GLN A 18 -2.94 -1.69 -20.44
C GLN A 18 -4.38 -1.27 -20.10
N ALA A 19 -5.07 -0.62 -21.05
CA ALA A 19 -6.45 -0.17 -20.89
C ALA A 19 -7.16 -0.16 -22.25
N GLU A 20 -8.48 -0.16 -22.22
CA GLU A 20 -9.30 0.10 -23.41
C GLU A 20 -9.24 1.58 -23.80
N GLY A 21 -9.20 1.86 -25.11
CA GLY A 21 -9.13 3.22 -25.65
C GLY A 21 -7.74 3.86 -25.59
N GLU A 22 -7.67 5.17 -25.83
CA GLU A 22 -6.40 5.90 -25.81
C GLU A 22 -6.01 6.34 -24.39
N PRO A 23 -4.82 5.94 -23.89
CA PRO A 23 -4.35 6.36 -22.57
C PRO A 23 -4.04 7.86 -22.55
N ARG A 24 -4.26 8.52 -21.40
CA ARG A 24 -3.99 9.96 -21.22
C ARG A 24 -2.51 10.33 -21.35
N TYR A 25 -1.62 9.36 -21.15
CA TYR A 25 -0.18 9.50 -21.29
C TYR A 25 0.45 8.14 -21.59
N ALA A 26 1.62 8.14 -22.22
CA ALA A 26 2.36 6.91 -22.52
C ALA A 26 3.35 6.58 -21.39
N ILE A 27 3.39 5.31 -20.99
CA ILE A 27 4.43 4.79 -20.08
C ILE A 27 5.60 4.29 -20.93
N THR A 28 6.76 4.92 -20.79
CA THR A 28 7.98 4.62 -21.58
C THR A 28 9.14 4.06 -20.75
N SER A 29 8.88 3.81 -19.47
CA SER A 29 9.84 3.39 -18.46
C SER A 29 9.71 1.94 -18.01
N THR A 30 8.92 1.11 -18.71
CA THR A 30 8.74 -0.32 -18.40
C THR A 30 10.06 -1.09 -18.42
N LEU A 31 10.12 -2.26 -17.78
CA LEU A 31 11.33 -3.11 -17.82
C LEU A 31 11.68 -3.48 -19.27
N SER A 32 10.69 -3.87 -20.08
CA SER A 32 10.87 -4.18 -21.50
C SER A 32 11.45 -2.99 -22.28
N ALA A 33 10.97 -1.77 -22.02
CA ALA A 33 11.52 -0.56 -22.64
C ALA A 33 12.96 -0.26 -22.18
N ARG A 34 13.28 -0.49 -20.90
CA ARG A 34 14.64 -0.32 -20.36
C ARG A 34 15.62 -1.32 -20.95
N VAL A 35 15.21 -2.59 -21.08
CA VAL A 35 15.97 -3.63 -21.77
C VAL A 35 16.18 -3.26 -23.24
N GLY A 36 15.12 -2.82 -23.94
CA GLY A 36 15.21 -2.40 -25.34
C GLY A 36 16.21 -1.26 -25.59
N ARG A 37 16.39 -0.35 -24.63
CA ARG A 37 17.39 0.73 -24.71
C ARG A 37 18.84 0.26 -24.60
N LEU A 38 19.08 -0.99 -24.24
CA LEU A 38 20.41 -1.59 -24.20
C LEU A 38 20.83 -2.21 -25.53
N ASN A 39 19.92 -2.27 -26.52
CA ASN A 39 20.28 -2.62 -27.88
C ASN A 39 21.17 -1.53 -28.52
N PRO A 40 22.03 -1.90 -29.48
CA PRO A 40 22.72 -0.94 -30.33
C PRO A 40 21.73 0.02 -30.99
N ARG A 41 22.17 1.25 -31.20
CA ARG A 41 21.39 2.23 -31.96
C ARG A 41 21.43 1.83 -33.42
N TRP A 42 20.37 2.14 -34.17
CA TRP A 42 20.28 1.83 -35.60
C TRP A 42 21.44 2.40 -36.43
N ASN A 43 22.10 3.46 -35.95
CA ASN A 43 23.21 4.15 -36.59
C ASN A 43 24.58 3.85 -35.97
N ASP A 44 24.68 2.89 -35.05
CA ASP A 44 25.97 2.47 -34.52
C ASP A 44 26.74 1.68 -35.61
N PRO A 45 28.03 1.97 -35.86
CA PRO A 45 28.80 1.30 -36.90
C PRO A 45 29.03 -0.19 -36.60
N ASN A 46 28.92 -0.59 -35.33
CA ASN A 46 28.93 -1.97 -34.88
C ASN A 46 27.59 -2.26 -34.18
N GLN A 47 26.89 -3.30 -34.64
CA GLN A 47 25.60 -3.74 -34.12
C GLN A 47 25.75 -4.95 -33.18
N ASP A 48 26.93 -5.15 -32.58
CA ASP A 48 27.17 -6.19 -31.59
C ASP A 48 26.25 -6.02 -30.36
N THR A 49 25.53 -7.08 -30.02
CA THR A 49 24.53 -7.08 -28.94
C THR A 49 25.07 -7.66 -27.63
N GLU A 50 26.24 -8.29 -27.61
CA GLU A 50 26.71 -9.07 -26.45
C GLU A 50 26.85 -8.20 -25.19
N ALA A 51 27.53 -7.05 -25.31
CA ALA A 51 27.70 -6.13 -24.19
C ALA A 51 26.34 -5.57 -23.69
N GLY A 52 25.39 -5.32 -24.59
CA GLY A 52 24.03 -4.89 -24.26
C GLY A 52 23.24 -5.99 -23.55
N PHE A 53 23.36 -7.22 -24.03
CA PHE A 53 22.73 -8.41 -23.45
C PHE A 53 23.21 -8.65 -22.01
N GLN A 54 24.51 -8.61 -21.74
CA GLN A 54 25.03 -8.78 -20.37
C GLN A 54 24.49 -7.71 -19.42
N ARG A 55 24.41 -6.45 -19.87
CA ARG A 55 23.81 -5.36 -19.09
C ARG A 55 22.30 -5.56 -18.87
N ALA A 56 21.59 -6.09 -19.87
CA ALA A 56 20.17 -6.41 -19.75
C ALA A 56 19.94 -7.53 -18.73
N MET A 57 20.78 -8.56 -18.75
CA MET A 57 20.75 -9.66 -17.78
C MET A 57 20.94 -9.14 -16.35
N GLU A 58 21.91 -8.25 -16.12
CA GLU A 58 22.13 -7.66 -14.80
C GLU A 58 20.93 -6.80 -14.35
N LEU A 59 20.40 -5.97 -15.26
CA LEU A 59 19.22 -5.14 -15.03
C LEU A 59 18.00 -5.99 -14.62
N VAL A 60 17.65 -6.99 -15.41
CA VAL A 60 16.48 -7.85 -15.14
C VAL A 60 16.71 -8.68 -13.88
N ARG A 61 17.91 -9.23 -13.69
CA ARG A 61 18.26 -10.04 -12.51
C ARG A 61 18.12 -9.23 -11.22
N SER A 62 18.70 -8.03 -11.19
CA SER A 62 18.68 -7.16 -10.00
C SER A 62 17.24 -6.81 -9.61
N GLU A 63 16.43 -6.39 -10.58
CA GLU A 63 15.03 -6.05 -10.34
C GLU A 63 14.19 -7.26 -9.90
N PHE A 64 14.37 -8.41 -10.54
CA PHE A 64 13.70 -9.65 -10.13
C PHE A 64 14.06 -10.06 -8.70
N LEU A 65 15.35 -10.04 -8.36
CA LEU A 65 15.82 -10.41 -7.02
C LEU A 65 15.31 -9.44 -5.96
N GLU A 66 15.26 -8.14 -6.24
CA GLU A 66 14.68 -7.14 -5.33
C GLU A 66 13.19 -7.42 -5.07
N ARG A 67 12.41 -7.72 -6.13
CA ARG A 67 10.98 -8.07 -6.01
C ARG A 67 10.78 -9.37 -5.25
N LEU A 68 11.58 -10.39 -5.54
CA LEU A 68 11.52 -11.69 -4.85
C LEU A 68 11.87 -11.54 -3.37
N GLU A 69 12.94 -10.80 -3.06
CA GLU A 69 13.37 -10.56 -1.69
C GLU A 69 12.32 -9.77 -0.91
N HIS A 70 11.70 -8.77 -1.53
CA HIS A 70 10.57 -8.06 -0.92
C HIS A 70 9.41 -9.01 -0.62
N CYS A 71 9.03 -9.88 -1.57
CA CYS A 71 7.98 -10.87 -1.35
C CYS A 71 8.33 -11.81 -0.18
N HIS A 72 9.57 -12.31 -0.11
CA HIS A 72 10.01 -13.29 0.87
C HIS A 72 10.24 -12.70 2.27
N ARG A 73 10.95 -11.56 2.37
CA ARG A 73 11.34 -10.96 3.66
C ARG A 73 10.34 -9.97 4.23
N SER A 74 9.45 -9.39 3.41
CA SER A 74 8.55 -8.32 3.86
C SER A 74 7.09 -8.71 3.70
N TRP A 75 6.63 -8.93 2.46
CA TRP A 75 5.21 -9.14 2.19
C TRP A 75 4.68 -10.47 2.76
N LEU A 76 5.37 -11.60 2.53
CA LEU A 76 4.88 -12.91 2.97
C LEU A 76 4.81 -13.05 4.51
N PRO A 77 5.83 -12.64 5.29
CA PRO A 77 5.76 -12.70 6.76
C PRO A 77 4.65 -11.83 7.35
N ALA A 78 4.32 -10.70 6.71
CA ALA A 78 3.25 -9.81 7.15
C ALA A 78 1.88 -10.49 7.18
N ARG A 79 1.66 -11.52 6.35
CA ARG A 79 0.38 -12.24 6.29
C ARG A 79 -0.02 -12.82 7.64
N ALA A 80 0.91 -13.48 8.33
CA ALA A 80 0.63 -14.10 9.63
C ALA A 80 0.27 -13.02 10.68
N LEU A 81 0.98 -11.89 10.67
CA LEU A 81 0.73 -10.76 11.57
C LEU A 81 -0.65 -10.13 11.35
N VAL A 82 -1.02 -9.92 10.08
CA VAL A 82 -2.33 -9.38 9.72
C VAL A 82 -3.43 -10.36 10.11
N GLN A 83 -3.25 -11.65 9.83
CA GLN A 83 -4.23 -12.68 10.20
C GLN A 83 -4.43 -12.76 11.72
N GLU A 84 -3.36 -12.74 12.51
CA GLU A 84 -3.43 -12.70 13.99
C GLU A 84 -4.17 -11.44 14.46
N SER A 85 -3.83 -10.29 13.89
CA SER A 85 -4.50 -9.02 14.20
C SER A 85 -6.00 -9.10 13.89
N ILE A 86 -6.38 -9.74 12.78
CA ILE A 86 -7.80 -9.93 12.41
C ILE A 86 -8.50 -10.81 13.44
N GLN A 87 -7.88 -11.88 13.92
CA GLN A 87 -8.48 -12.74 14.96
C GLN A 87 -8.74 -11.97 16.25
N ARG A 88 -7.83 -11.05 16.62
CA ARG A 88 -7.89 -10.25 17.85
C ARG A 88 -8.65 -8.93 17.70
N ARG A 89 -9.21 -8.63 16.53
CA ARG A 89 -9.86 -7.33 16.22
C ARG A 89 -10.97 -6.92 17.22
N PHE A 90 -11.67 -7.88 17.82
CA PHE A 90 -12.70 -7.61 18.82
C PHE A 90 -12.14 -7.16 20.19
N GLU A 91 -10.85 -7.43 20.46
CA GLU A 91 -10.13 -6.87 21.62
C GLU A 91 -9.83 -5.36 21.42
N VAL A 92 -9.73 -4.91 20.16
CA VAL A 92 -9.45 -3.51 19.80
C VAL A 92 -10.74 -2.69 19.81
N HIS A 93 -11.78 -3.17 19.12
CA HIS A 93 -13.07 -2.51 19.07
C HIS A 93 -14.20 -3.55 18.90
N SER A 94 -15.30 -3.37 19.64
CA SER A 94 -16.43 -4.31 19.67
C SER A 94 -17.09 -4.53 18.31
N SER A 95 -17.01 -3.56 17.39
CA SER A 95 -17.52 -3.72 16.01
C SER A 95 -16.76 -4.77 15.20
N GLY A 96 -15.52 -5.08 15.58
CA GLY A 96 -14.60 -5.92 14.81
C GLY A 96 -14.18 -5.34 13.46
N GLN A 97 -14.33 -4.02 13.25
CA GLN A 97 -13.97 -3.33 12.01
C GLN A 97 -12.68 -2.49 12.12
N VAL A 98 -12.08 -2.46 13.31
CA VAL A 98 -10.79 -1.81 13.57
C VAL A 98 -9.75 -2.89 13.79
N LEU A 99 -8.69 -2.85 12.99
CA LEU A 99 -7.53 -3.72 13.11
C LEU A 99 -6.41 -2.96 13.82
N GLU A 100 -5.64 -3.61 14.69
CA GLU A 100 -4.40 -3.04 15.24
C GLU A 100 -3.24 -3.96 14.91
N LEU A 101 -2.18 -3.42 14.29
CA LEU A 101 -0.96 -4.15 13.98
C LEU A 101 0.02 -4.03 15.15
N ALA A 102 0.12 -5.11 15.94
CA ALA A 102 0.87 -5.13 17.19
C ALA A 102 2.37 -4.80 17.04
N GLN A 103 2.98 -5.18 15.92
CA GLN A 103 4.43 -4.98 15.66
C GLN A 103 4.74 -3.68 14.91
N GLY A 104 3.74 -2.79 14.73
CA GLY A 104 3.89 -1.58 13.92
C GLY A 104 3.53 -1.81 12.45
N TRP A 105 3.97 -0.88 11.59
CA TRP A 105 3.65 -0.95 10.16
C TRP A 105 4.22 -2.21 9.50
N CYS A 106 3.38 -2.86 8.68
CA CYS A 106 3.80 -3.90 7.74
C CYS A 106 2.96 -3.77 6.44
N PRO A 107 3.31 -4.47 5.34
CA PRO A 107 2.50 -4.52 4.12
C PRO A 107 1.13 -5.21 4.36
N TRP A 108 0.15 -4.48 4.89
CA TRP A 108 -1.12 -5.06 5.34
C TRP A 108 -2.25 -5.04 4.30
N GLN A 109 -2.22 -4.10 3.35
CA GLN A 109 -3.35 -3.80 2.45
C GLN A 109 -3.82 -5.02 1.66
N ASP A 110 -2.92 -5.62 0.88
CA ASP A 110 -3.24 -6.80 0.07
C ASP A 110 -3.71 -7.98 0.92
N HIS A 111 -3.11 -8.16 2.10
CA HIS A 111 -3.50 -9.24 3.01
C HIS A 111 -4.90 -9.05 3.57
N ILE A 112 -5.32 -7.83 3.88
CA ILE A 112 -6.70 -7.56 4.30
C ILE A 112 -7.67 -8.00 3.20
N PHE A 113 -7.46 -7.60 1.95
CA PHE A 113 -8.38 -7.96 0.86
C PHE A 113 -8.49 -9.47 0.66
N ARG A 114 -7.38 -10.21 0.76
CA ARG A 114 -7.37 -11.67 0.63
C ARG A 114 -8.01 -12.34 1.85
N LEU A 115 -7.59 -11.97 3.06
CA LEU A 115 -8.04 -12.59 4.31
C LEU A 115 -9.52 -12.30 4.60
N GLU A 116 -10.06 -11.15 4.19
CA GLU A 116 -11.50 -10.87 4.30
C GLU A 116 -12.34 -11.91 3.55
N GLN A 117 -11.90 -12.29 2.35
CA GLN A 117 -12.56 -13.30 1.52
C GLN A 117 -12.32 -14.72 2.07
N GLU A 118 -11.07 -15.07 2.33
CA GLU A 118 -10.68 -16.40 2.80
C GLU A 118 -11.31 -16.76 4.16
N LEU A 119 -11.40 -15.79 5.07
CA LEU A 119 -12.00 -15.97 6.41
C LEU A 119 -13.51 -15.69 6.43
N ALA A 120 -14.11 -15.34 5.28
CA ALA A 120 -15.52 -14.98 5.14
C ALA A 120 -15.98 -14.00 6.24
N LEU A 121 -15.25 -12.88 6.39
CA LEU A 121 -15.56 -11.94 7.47
C LEU A 121 -16.97 -11.34 7.27
N PRO A 122 -17.83 -11.34 8.30
CA PRO A 122 -19.21 -10.88 8.17
C PRO A 122 -19.31 -9.36 7.97
N ARG A 123 -18.26 -8.62 8.32
CA ARG A 123 -18.14 -7.17 8.13
C ARG A 123 -16.74 -6.86 7.63
N ALA A 124 -16.67 -5.94 6.67
CA ALA A 124 -15.42 -5.41 6.18
C ALA A 124 -14.67 -4.63 7.26
N LEU A 125 -13.34 -4.75 7.25
CA LEU A 125 -12.41 -3.92 8.01
C LEU A 125 -12.41 -2.51 7.43
N LEU A 126 -12.44 -1.51 8.31
CA LEU A 126 -12.55 -0.10 7.91
C LEU A 126 -11.30 0.69 8.25
N LEU A 127 -10.69 0.44 9.41
CA LEU A 127 -9.58 1.21 9.93
C LEU A 127 -8.47 0.28 10.43
N VAL A 128 -7.23 0.70 10.23
CA VAL A 128 -6.03 0.02 10.72
C VAL A 128 -5.21 0.96 11.59
N LEU A 129 -4.89 0.52 12.80
CA LEU A 129 -4.03 1.19 13.76
C LEU A 129 -2.65 0.57 13.74
N TYR A 130 -1.60 1.38 13.74
CA TYR A 130 -0.23 0.89 13.87
C TYR A 130 0.71 2.00 14.34
N ARG A 131 1.82 1.59 14.93
CA ARG A 131 2.92 2.50 15.25
C ARG A 131 3.84 2.65 14.04
N ASP A 132 4.15 3.89 13.67
CA ASP A 132 5.11 4.19 12.62
C ASP A 132 6.56 4.15 13.11
N GLN A 133 7.50 4.34 12.18
CA GLN A 133 8.94 4.31 12.49
C GLN A 133 9.39 5.46 13.41
N ALA A 134 8.65 6.57 13.44
CA ALA A 134 8.89 7.68 14.36
C ALA A 134 8.25 7.46 15.75
N GLY A 135 7.64 6.29 15.95
CA GLY A 135 6.98 5.90 17.19
C GLY A 135 5.61 6.53 17.39
N GLN A 136 5.06 7.24 16.40
CA GLN A 136 3.73 7.83 16.43
C GLN A 136 2.68 6.80 16.04
N TRP A 137 1.47 6.95 16.56
CA TRP A 137 0.35 6.09 16.19
C TRP A 137 -0.36 6.62 14.96
N ARG A 138 -0.68 5.72 14.05
CA ARG A 138 -1.43 5.98 12.82
C ARG A 138 -2.81 5.36 12.93
N VAL A 139 -3.79 6.08 12.38
CA VAL A 139 -5.12 5.55 12.04
C VAL A 139 -5.28 5.72 10.54
N GLN A 140 -5.38 4.61 9.82
CA GLN A 140 -5.45 4.61 8.37
C GLN A 140 -6.70 3.88 7.89
N SER A 141 -7.40 4.48 6.93
CA SER A 141 -8.56 3.84 6.30
C SER A 141 -8.13 2.74 5.34
N VAL A 142 -8.89 1.64 5.34
CA VAL A 142 -8.74 0.58 4.34
C VAL A 142 -9.29 1.11 3.01
N PRO A 143 -8.55 0.98 1.88
CA PRO A 143 -9.05 1.43 0.58
C PRO A 143 -10.23 0.57 0.09
N THR A 144 -11.04 1.11 -0.82
CA THR A 144 -12.21 0.40 -1.38
C THR A 144 -11.83 -0.81 -2.23
N GLY A 145 -10.62 -0.81 -2.80
CA GLY A 145 -10.06 -1.92 -3.56
C GLY A 145 -8.54 -1.85 -3.64
N PRO A 146 -7.89 -2.91 -4.16
CA PRO A 146 -6.47 -2.88 -4.47
C PRO A 146 -6.14 -1.67 -5.35
N HIS A 147 -5.11 -0.91 -4.99
CA HIS A 147 -4.66 0.29 -5.70
C HIS A 147 -5.66 1.47 -5.77
N SER A 148 -6.78 1.42 -5.04
CA SER A 148 -7.74 2.53 -4.97
C SER A 148 -7.26 3.63 -4.03
N PHE A 149 -7.42 4.89 -4.45
CA PHE A 149 -7.25 6.06 -3.59
C PHE A 149 -8.49 6.39 -2.75
N GLN A 150 -9.62 5.72 -3.02
CA GLN A 150 -10.85 5.92 -2.26
C GLN A 150 -10.80 5.09 -0.98
N SER A 151 -11.09 5.74 0.15
CA SER A 151 -11.16 5.12 1.47
C SER A 151 -12.53 4.50 1.72
N ARG A 152 -12.60 3.32 2.35
CA ARG A 152 -13.88 2.72 2.79
C ARG A 152 -14.58 3.60 3.82
N LEU A 153 -13.80 4.20 4.71
CA LEU A 153 -14.26 5.13 5.73
C LEU A 153 -13.19 6.19 5.97
N PRO A 154 -13.21 7.33 5.27
CA PRO A 154 -12.29 8.42 5.55
C PRO A 154 -12.53 8.96 6.97
N LEU A 155 -11.47 9.50 7.57
CA LEU A 155 -11.54 10.24 8.82
C LEU A 155 -12.46 11.47 8.66
N PRO A 156 -13.09 11.96 9.76
CA PRO A 156 -14.04 13.06 9.72
C PRO A 156 -13.55 14.26 8.90
N GLU A 157 -14.39 14.73 7.98
CA GLU A 157 -14.11 15.89 7.12
C GLU A 157 -13.62 17.12 7.92
N PRO A 158 -14.19 17.46 9.10
CA PRO A 158 -13.71 18.60 9.89
C PRO A 158 -12.26 18.47 10.37
N TRP A 159 -11.67 17.27 10.34
CA TRP A 159 -10.28 17.04 10.74
C TRP A 159 -9.30 17.17 9.57
N CYS A 160 -9.78 17.01 8.33
CA CYS A 160 -8.95 16.94 7.14
C CYS A 160 -8.07 18.19 6.96
N GLY A 161 -6.76 17.97 6.83
CA GLY A 161 -5.77 19.04 6.68
C GLY A 161 -5.35 19.72 7.99
N LEU A 162 -5.99 19.39 9.12
CA LEU A 162 -5.59 19.91 10.44
C LEU A 162 -4.43 19.11 11.03
N ARG A 163 -3.70 19.79 11.93
CA ARG A 163 -2.50 19.27 12.59
C ARG A 163 -2.43 19.71 14.04
N ASP A 164 -1.64 18.96 14.81
CA ASP A 164 -1.16 19.33 16.14
C ASP A 164 -2.27 19.85 17.08
N GLN A 165 -2.05 21.01 17.72
CA GLN A 165 -2.95 21.59 18.70
C GLN A 165 -4.32 21.97 18.10
N ALA A 166 -4.36 22.44 16.85
CA ALA A 166 -5.61 22.81 16.20
C ALA A 166 -6.52 21.59 16.00
N LEU A 167 -5.94 20.47 15.55
CA LEU A 167 -6.66 19.20 15.45
C LEU A 167 -7.06 18.68 16.84
N SER A 168 -6.17 18.77 17.83
CA SER A 168 -6.45 18.31 19.19
C SER A 168 -7.60 19.09 19.84
N GLN A 169 -7.66 20.42 19.63
CA GLN A 169 -8.73 21.27 20.13
C GLN A 169 -10.06 20.98 19.43
N LEU A 170 -10.06 20.90 18.10
CA LEU A 170 -11.27 20.68 17.32
C LEU A 170 -11.85 19.28 17.53
N SER A 171 -10.99 18.26 17.55
CA SER A 171 -11.42 16.88 17.82
C SER A 171 -11.71 16.64 19.31
N GLY A 172 -11.16 17.43 20.23
CA GLY A 172 -11.21 17.11 21.65
C GLY A 172 -10.42 15.85 22.02
N ILE A 173 -9.51 15.40 21.16
CA ILE A 173 -8.62 14.26 21.38
C ILE A 173 -7.21 14.82 21.58
N PRO A 174 -6.58 14.63 22.76
CA PRO A 174 -5.24 15.16 23.00
C PRO A 174 -4.19 14.43 22.16
N GLY A 175 -3.10 15.13 21.84
CA GLY A 175 -1.92 14.54 21.19
C GLY A 175 -2.09 14.20 19.71
N CYS A 176 -3.07 14.80 19.02
CA CYS A 176 -3.21 14.61 17.58
C CYS A 176 -2.01 15.20 16.83
N VAL A 177 -1.51 14.48 15.82
CA VAL A 177 -0.36 14.89 14.99
C VAL A 177 -0.85 15.51 13.69
N PHE A 178 -1.68 14.80 12.92
CA PHE A 178 -2.30 15.32 11.70
C PHE A 178 -3.45 14.44 11.19
N VAL A 179 -4.25 14.97 10.26
CA VAL A 179 -5.09 14.20 9.34
C VAL A 179 -4.84 14.67 7.90
N HIS A 180 -4.65 13.74 6.97
CA HIS A 180 -4.43 14.07 5.56
C HIS A 180 -5.64 14.82 4.98
N ALA A 181 -5.44 15.66 3.96
CA ALA A 181 -6.51 16.47 3.37
C ALA A 181 -7.69 15.65 2.82
N THR A 182 -7.46 14.39 2.43
CA THR A 182 -8.51 13.48 1.96
C THR A 182 -9.05 12.54 3.05
N GLY A 183 -8.58 12.66 4.30
CA GLY A 183 -9.02 11.83 5.42
C GLY A 183 -8.55 10.38 5.40
N PHE A 184 -7.72 9.95 4.44
CA PHE A 184 -7.33 8.53 4.33
C PHE A 184 -6.42 8.05 5.48
N ILE A 185 -5.70 8.97 6.13
CA ILE A 185 -4.80 8.68 7.24
C ILE A 185 -4.71 9.85 8.21
N GLY A 186 -4.55 9.54 9.49
CA GLY A 186 -4.23 10.47 10.54
C GLY A 186 -3.25 9.88 11.53
N GLY A 187 -2.88 10.65 12.54
CA GLY A 187 -2.04 10.13 13.60
C GLY A 187 -2.16 10.87 14.92
N ASN A 188 -1.73 10.20 15.98
CA ASN A 188 -1.73 10.65 17.35
C ASN A 188 -0.43 10.19 18.05
N CYS A 189 -0.02 10.90 19.09
CA CYS A 189 1.14 10.53 19.91
C CYS A 189 0.92 9.26 20.73
N THR A 190 -0.34 8.91 21.04
CA THR A 190 -0.68 7.77 21.89
C THR A 190 -1.57 6.75 21.17
N ARG A 191 -1.51 5.51 21.64
CA ARG A 191 -2.37 4.41 21.14
C ARG A 191 -3.83 4.73 21.42
N GLU A 192 -4.09 5.20 22.63
CA GLU A 192 -5.42 5.55 23.12
C GLU A 192 -6.03 6.69 22.31
N GLY A 193 -5.22 7.71 21.96
CA GLY A 193 -5.66 8.80 21.11
C GLY A 193 -5.97 8.36 19.68
N ALA A 194 -5.14 7.50 19.09
CA ALA A 194 -5.41 6.93 17.76
C ALA A 194 -6.66 6.02 17.74
N LEU A 195 -6.86 5.23 18.80
CA LEU A 195 -8.06 4.41 18.97
C LEU A 195 -9.32 5.28 19.15
N GLU A 196 -9.22 6.37 19.89
CA GLU A 196 -10.32 7.33 20.03
C GLU A 196 -10.64 8.04 18.70
N MET A 197 -9.62 8.39 17.91
CA MET A 197 -9.83 8.90 16.55
C MET A 197 -10.60 7.88 15.69
N ALA A 198 -10.23 6.59 15.78
CA ALA A 198 -10.93 5.53 15.05
C ALA A 198 -12.38 5.35 15.52
N ARG A 199 -12.65 5.42 16.83
CA ARG A 199 -14.01 5.35 17.39
C ARG A 199 -14.91 6.45 16.85
N ARG A 200 -14.47 7.70 16.95
CA ARG A 200 -15.26 8.84 16.43
C ARG A 200 -15.44 8.79 14.91
N THR A 201 -14.47 8.23 14.19
CA THR A 201 -14.61 7.98 12.75
C THR A 201 -15.71 6.96 12.46
N LEU A 202 -15.89 5.93 13.30
CA LEU A 202 -16.96 4.94 13.16
C LEU A 202 -18.35 5.49 13.50
N GLU A 203 -18.41 6.58 14.26
CA GLU A 203 -19.65 7.19 14.78
C GLU A 203 -20.14 8.38 13.93
N GLN A 204 -19.40 8.77 12.89
CA GLN A 204 -19.71 9.92 12.04
C GLN A 204 -20.97 9.75 11.19
#